data_AF-M1BRR4-F1
#
_entry.id   AF-M1BRR4-F1
#
_cell.length_a   1.000
_cell.length_b   1.000
_cell.length_c   1.000
_cell.angle_alpha   90.00
_cell.angle_beta   90.00
_cell.angle_gamma   90.00
#
_symmetry.space_group_name_H-M   'P 1'
#
loop_
_entity.id
_entity.type
_entity.pdbx_description
1 polymer ?
#
loop_
_entity_poly.entity_id
_entity_poly.type
_entity_poly.pdbx_seq_one_letter_code
_entity_poly.pdbx_strand_id
1 'polypeptide(L)'
;MNVNSIVVLKLVLSIYWPWLVNSEGEQNRLLVNMTLVQNASALGAYCLDGSSPAYHLHRGFGAGADNWLLQFEASNSFWCFLLGRERGERF
;
A
#
# COMPACT_ATOMS: atom_id res chain seq x y z
N MET A 1 -37.01 14.71 -32.64
CA MET A 1 -36.09 14.75 -31.47
C MET A 1 -35.41 16.11 -31.45
N ASN A 2 -35.58 16.88 -30.38
CA ASN A 2 -35.02 18.24 -30.30
C ASN A 2 -33.54 18.14 -29.89
N VAL A 3 -32.65 18.80 -30.64
CA VAL A 3 -31.19 18.79 -30.41
C VAL A 3 -30.85 19.24 -29.00
N ASN A 4 -31.62 20.18 -28.45
CA ASN A 4 -31.47 20.67 -27.08
C ASN A 4 -31.75 19.57 -26.05
N SER A 5 -32.70 18.67 -26.33
CA SER A 5 -33.05 17.56 -25.43
C SER A 5 -31.95 16.50 -25.40
N ILE A 6 -31.24 16.28 -26.51
CA ILE A 6 -30.10 15.35 -26.58
C ILE A 6 -28.90 15.92 -25.81
N VAL A 7 -28.64 17.22 -25.92
CA VAL A 7 -27.56 17.91 -25.18
C VAL A 7 -27.81 17.85 -23.67
N VAL A 8 -29.04 18.12 -23.23
CA VAL A 8 -29.40 18.03 -21.81
C VAL A 8 -29.25 16.61 -21.28
N LEU A 9 -29.70 15.59 -22.03
CA LEU A 9 -29.56 14.19 -21.62
C LEU A 9 -28.08 13.77 -21.47
N LYS A 10 -27.22 14.21 -22.40
CA LYS A 10 -25.77 13.93 -22.35
C LYS A 10 -25.09 14.60 -21.16
N LEU A 11 -25.44 15.86 -20.87
CA LEU A 11 -24.91 16.60 -19.72
C LEU A 11 -25.33 15.94 -18.41
N VAL A 12 -26.60 15.58 -18.28
CA VAL A 12 -27.15 14.83 -17.15
C VAL A 12 -26.35 13.54 -16.94
N LEU A 13 -26.27 12.67 -17.95
CA LEU A 13 -25.55 11.39 -17.83
C LEU A 13 -24.07 11.57 -17.46
N SER A 14 -23.39 12.59 -18.00
CA SER A 14 -21.98 12.88 -17.68
C SER A 14 -21.76 13.37 -16.25
N ILE A 15 -22.73 14.08 -15.66
CA ILE A 15 -22.62 14.61 -14.30
C ILE A 15 -22.99 13.53 -13.27
N TYR A 16 -23.96 12.68 -13.59
CA TYR A 16 -24.37 11.58 -12.72
C TYR A 16 -23.47 10.35 -12.81
N TRP A 17 -22.71 10.17 -13.91
CA TRP A 17 -21.80 9.04 -14.07
C TRP A 17 -20.75 8.92 -12.97
N PRO A 18 -20.00 9.99 -12.61
CA PRO A 18 -19.01 9.93 -11.54
C PRO A 18 -19.63 9.58 -10.18
N TRP A 19 -20.90 9.93 -9.95
CA TRP A 19 -21.61 9.66 -8.69
C TRP A 19 -22.20 8.24 -8.66
N LEU A 20 -22.48 7.66 -9.83
CA LEU A 20 -22.89 6.25 -10.00
C LEU A 20 -21.71 5.28 -9.93
N VAL A 21 -20.47 5.74 -10.13
CA VAL A 21 -19.26 5.00 -9.74
C VAL A 21 -19.08 5.12 -8.22
N ASN A 22 -20.08 4.68 -7.48
CA ASN A 22 -19.84 4.23 -6.12
C ASN A 22 -19.12 2.90 -6.29
N SER A 23 -17.81 2.89 -6.04
CA SER A 23 -17.13 1.62 -5.81
C SER A 23 -17.67 1.10 -4.48
N GLU A 24 -18.81 0.39 -4.52
CA GLU A 24 -19.10 -0.67 -3.56
C GLU A 24 -18.08 -1.80 -3.81
N GLY A 25 -16.79 -1.45 -3.73
CA GLY A 25 -15.75 -2.40 -3.47
C GLY A 25 -16.07 -2.87 -2.07
N GLU A 26 -16.77 -4.00 -1.98
CA GLU A 26 -16.68 -4.89 -0.84
C GLU A 26 -15.22 -4.85 -0.41
N GLN A 27 -14.95 -4.21 0.73
CA GLN A 27 -13.62 -4.12 1.31
C GLN A 27 -13.30 -5.50 1.85
N ASN A 28 -13.17 -6.47 0.94
CA ASN A 28 -12.60 -7.75 1.22
C ASN A 28 -11.11 -7.48 1.42
N ARG A 29 -10.80 -6.97 2.62
CA ARG A 29 -9.43 -6.65 3.04
C ARG A 29 -8.67 -7.95 2.93
N LEU A 30 -7.81 -8.04 1.94
CA LEU A 30 -6.88 -9.15 1.81
C LEU A 30 -5.99 -9.16 3.04
N LEU A 31 -6.31 -10.02 4.00
CA LEU A 31 -5.52 -10.26 5.19
C LEU A 31 -4.37 -11.18 4.79
N VAL A 32 -3.17 -10.61 4.72
CA VAL A 32 -1.95 -11.31 4.35
C VAL A 32 -1.12 -11.50 5.61
N ASN A 33 -0.62 -12.71 5.82
CA ASN A 33 0.21 -12.99 6.99
C ASN A 33 1.57 -12.27 6.90
N MET A 34 2.05 -11.77 8.03
CA MET A 34 3.36 -11.15 8.15
C MET A 34 4.45 -12.22 8.21
N THR A 35 5.50 -12.06 7.40
CA THR A 35 6.65 -12.95 7.39
C THR A 35 7.89 -12.20 7.85
N LEU A 36 8.53 -12.71 8.91
CA LEU A 36 9.81 -12.18 9.41
C LEU A 36 10.95 -12.55 8.48
N VAL A 37 11.88 -11.62 8.28
CA VAL A 37 13.09 -11.85 7.50
C VAL A 37 14.01 -12.82 8.24
N GLN A 38 14.27 -13.97 7.62
CA GLN A 38 15.18 -14.97 8.17
C GLN A 38 16.62 -14.47 8.16
N ASN A 39 17.39 -14.81 9.19
CA ASN A 39 18.79 -14.39 9.35
C ASN A 39 19.01 -12.87 9.30
N ALA A 40 18.00 -12.08 9.67
CA ALA A 40 18.11 -10.61 9.71
C ALA A 40 19.29 -10.15 10.59
N SER A 41 19.54 -10.84 11.70
CA SER A 41 20.68 -10.58 12.59
C SER A 41 22.04 -10.79 11.93
N ALA A 42 22.19 -11.85 11.13
CA ALA A 42 23.43 -12.11 10.39
C ALA A 42 23.70 -11.04 9.31
N LEU A 43 22.65 -10.40 8.82
CA LEU A 43 22.71 -9.31 7.84
C LEU A 43 22.79 -7.91 8.49
N GLY A 44 22.72 -7.83 9.83
CA GLY A 44 22.65 -6.55 10.55
C GLY A 44 21.39 -5.74 10.27
N ALA A 45 20.33 -6.38 9.76
CA ALA A 45 19.08 -5.70 9.40
C ALA A 45 18.12 -5.68 10.60
N TYR A 46 17.87 -4.47 11.11
CA TYR A 46 17.00 -4.25 12.27
C TYR A 46 16.07 -3.05 12.05
N CYS A 47 14.88 -3.13 12.64
CA CYS A 47 14.01 -1.98 12.81
C CYS A 47 14.58 -1.03 13.88
N LEU A 48 14.03 0.19 13.99
CA LEU A 48 14.52 1.21 14.94
C LEU A 48 14.42 0.78 16.41
N ASP A 49 13.53 -0.15 16.73
CA ASP A 49 13.34 -0.77 18.04
C ASP A 49 14.27 -1.98 18.29
N GLY A 50 15.04 -2.42 17.29
CA GLY A 50 15.90 -3.61 17.36
C GLY A 50 15.18 -4.93 17.04
N SER A 51 13.92 -4.88 16.61
CA SER A 51 13.21 -6.07 16.12
C SER A 51 13.66 -6.45 14.70
N SER A 52 13.38 -7.70 14.31
CA SER A 52 13.66 -8.15 12.94
C SER A 52 12.63 -7.57 11.97
N PRO A 53 13.05 -7.10 10.78
CA PRO A 53 12.14 -6.60 9.77
C PRO A 53 11.20 -7.70 9.26
N ALA A 54 10.04 -7.29 8.76
CA ALA A 54 9.00 -8.17 8.26
C ALA A 54 8.36 -7.63 6.98
N TYR A 55 7.72 -8.51 6.21
CA TYR A 55 6.98 -8.14 5.00
C TYR A 55 5.67 -8.92 4.88
N HIS A 56 4.71 -8.33 4.17
CA HIS A 56 3.51 -9.03 3.70
C HIS A 56 3.72 -9.44 2.24
N LEU A 57 3.55 -10.72 1.93
CA LEU A 57 3.67 -11.24 0.57
C LEU A 57 2.37 -11.91 0.15
N HIS A 58 1.67 -11.30 -0.79
CA HIS A 58 0.55 -11.92 -1.49
C HIS A 58 1.01 -12.34 -2.88
N ARG A 59 0.92 -13.64 -3.19
CA ARG A 59 1.25 -14.14 -4.53
C ARG A 59 0.10 -13.80 -5.47
N GLY A 60 0.41 -13.13 -6.59
CA GLY A 60 -0.55 -12.88 -7.64
C GLY A 60 -1.08 -14.17 -8.25
N PHE A 61 -2.21 -14.09 -8.94
CA PHE A 61 -2.81 -15.19 -9.69
C PHE A 61 -3.16 -14.75 -11.11
N GLY A 62 -3.29 -15.71 -12.03
CA GLY A 62 -3.61 -15.45 -13.43
C GLY A 62 -2.60 -14.53 -14.10
N ALA A 63 -3.07 -13.47 -14.76
CA ALA A 63 -2.23 -12.49 -15.47
C ALA A 63 -1.32 -11.67 -14.54
N GLY A 64 -1.55 -11.68 -13.22
CA GLY A 64 -0.73 -10.99 -12.23
C GLY A 64 0.34 -11.85 -11.56
N ALA A 65 0.50 -13.12 -11.93
CA ALA A 65 1.38 -14.06 -11.24
C ALA A 65 2.88 -13.69 -11.33
N ASP A 66 3.30 -13.11 -12.47
CA ASP A 66 4.69 -12.71 -12.73
C ASP A 66 4.96 -11.22 -12.49
N ASN A 67 3.95 -10.48 -12.03
CA ASN A 67 4.06 -9.05 -11.76
C ASN A 67 4.33 -8.81 -10.28
N TRP A 68 5.27 -7.91 -10.00
CA TRP A 68 5.68 -7.55 -8.65
C TRP A 68 5.26 -6.12 -8.33
N LEU A 69 4.53 -5.94 -7.22
CA LEU A 69 4.19 -4.64 -6.67
C LEU A 69 4.81 -4.52 -5.28
N LEU A 70 5.71 -3.55 -5.11
CA LEU A 70 6.33 -3.26 -3.82
C LEU A 70 5.66 -2.02 -3.22
N GLN A 71 5.04 -2.21 -2.06
CA GLN A 71 4.44 -1.12 -1.28
C GLN A 71 5.19 -0.99 0.03
N PHE A 72 5.80 0.18 0.24
CA PHE A 72 6.46 0.51 1.48
C PHE A 72 5.48 1.29 2.37
N GLU A 73 5.16 0.75 3.54
CA GLU A 73 4.48 1.54 4.56
C GLU A 73 5.47 2.56 5.13
N ALA A 74 5.33 3.80 4.70
CA ALA A 74 6.01 4.91 5.35
C ALA A 74 5.19 5.28 6.59
N SER A 75 5.70 4.94 7.77
CA SER A 75 5.24 5.60 8.99
C SER A 75 5.63 7.08 8.93
N ASN A 76 4.83 7.94 9.54
CA ASN A 76 4.99 9.40 9.57
C ASN A 76 6.30 9.90 10.22
N SER A 77 7.17 9.01 10.72
CA SER A 77 8.53 9.30 11.21
C SER A 77 9.65 8.66 10.36
N PHE A 78 9.50 8.61 9.03
CA PHE A 78 10.48 8.00 8.11
C PHE A 78 11.86 8.67 8.08
N TRP A 79 12.07 9.77 8.81
CA TRP A 79 13.38 10.40 8.87
C TRP A 79 13.69 10.89 10.29
N CYS A 80 14.49 10.09 11.01
CA CYS A 80 15.17 10.56 12.20
C CYS A 80 16.54 11.10 11.78
N PHE A 81 16.65 12.41 11.59
CA PHE A 81 17.95 13.05 11.38
C PHE A 81 18.60 13.24 12.77
N LEU A 82 19.68 12.49 13.00
CA LEU A 82 20.67 12.61 14.08
C LEU A 82 20.25 13.41 15.33
N LEU A 83 19.64 12.73 16.31
CA LEU A 83 20.01 13.00 17.70
C LEU A 83 20.99 11.90 18.10
N GLY A 84 22.28 12.24 18.06
CA GLY A 84 23.34 11.39 18.55
C GLY A 84 23.06 10.99 20.00
N ARG A 85 22.89 9.70 20.24
CA ARG A 85 23.03 9.15 21.58
C ARG A 85 23.76 7.83 21.49
N GLU A 86 25.01 7.86 21.94
CA GLU A 86 25.84 6.69 22.16
C GLU A 86 25.06 5.65 22.96
N ARG A 87 24.82 4.49 22.37
CA ARG A 87 24.73 3.25 23.14
C ARG A 87 25.93 2.43 22.77
N GLY A 88 26.99 2.61 23.56
CA GLY A 88 28.01 1.59 23.69
C GLY A 88 27.37 0.34 24.26
N GLU A 89 27.10 -0.64 23.40
CA GLU A 89 27.15 -2.03 23.78
C GLU A 89 28.05 -2.76 22.79
N ARG A 90 29.14 -3.25 23.37
CA ARG A 90 30.24 -3.99 22.78
C ARG A 90 29.71 -5.38 22.45
N PHE A 91 29.75 -5.75 21.17
CA PHE A 91 29.83 -7.16 20.79
C PHE A 91 31.20 -7.73 21.19
#